data_AF-A0AA42CI59-F1
#
_entry.id   AF-A0AA42CI59-F1
#
_cell.length_a   1.000
_cell.length_b   1.000
_cell.length_c   1.000
_cell.angle_alpha   90.00
_cell.angle_beta   90.00
_cell.angle_gamma   90.00
#
_symmetry.space_group_name_H-M   'P 1'
#
loop_
_entity.id
_entity.type
_entity.pdbx_description
1 polymer ?
#
loop_
_entity_poly.entity_id
_entity_poly.type
_entity_poly.pdbx_seq_one_letter_code
_entity_poly.pdbx_strand_id
1 'polypeptide(L)'
;MLKTLTLLMRGAIADSAQAVDDAHAIAILRQQIRDAAAALAGARRELGVAMAYHAAELRAVRGLESRIATISDAARKALVDGRDDLGHEAAVLIAGLEDERIAQQAEATRFATEVDGLTSQVARAQYRLRDLDRGLQTARATEAVRRATVKSRRVMTTSTSALGEAESTLARLRSRQQDDEDIHEALASLEADAAGSLQHRLATAGYDRPRTDPKDVFERLKALA
;
A
#
# COMPACT_ATOMS: atom_id res chain seq x y z
N MET A 1 -36.63 -20.03 -3.94
CA MET A 1 -35.40 -19.41 -4.47
C MET A 1 -35.08 -18.03 -3.84
N LEU A 2 -35.30 -17.84 -2.52
CA LEU A 2 -35.11 -16.56 -1.81
C LEU A 2 -34.01 -16.60 -0.71
N LYS A 3 -33.20 -17.66 -0.68
CA LYS A 3 -32.14 -17.86 0.34
C LYS A 3 -30.74 -17.50 -0.16
N THR A 4 -30.54 -17.39 -1.47
CA THR A 4 -29.27 -16.98 -2.09
C THR A 4 -29.11 -15.47 -2.19
N LEU A 5 -30.22 -14.71 -2.38
CA LEU A 5 -30.18 -13.24 -2.42
C LEU A 5 -29.90 -12.61 -1.04
N THR A 6 -30.38 -13.25 0.04
CA THR A 6 -30.15 -12.82 1.43
C THR A 6 -28.74 -13.15 1.93
N LEU A 7 -28.07 -14.14 1.34
CA LEU A 7 -26.67 -14.46 1.65
C LEU A 7 -25.69 -13.48 0.98
N LEU A 8 -26.03 -12.98 -0.22
CA LEU A 8 -25.24 -11.97 -0.95
C LEU A 8 -25.33 -10.56 -0.33
N MET A 9 -26.49 -10.18 0.24
CA MET A 9 -26.61 -8.91 0.96
C MET A 9 -25.91 -8.88 2.33
N ARG A 10 -25.71 -10.04 2.97
CA ARG A 10 -25.00 -10.11 4.26
C ARG A 10 -23.48 -10.13 4.13
N GLY A 11 -22.94 -10.54 2.98
CA GLY A 11 -21.52 -10.44 2.65
C GLY A 11 -21.07 -9.05 2.19
N ALA A 12 -21.91 -8.33 1.44
CA ALA A 12 -21.55 -7.00 0.92
C ALA A 12 -21.66 -5.88 1.97
N ILE A 13 -22.55 -6.01 2.96
CA ILE A 13 -22.76 -5.01 4.02
C ILE A 13 -21.78 -5.18 5.18
N ALA A 14 -21.33 -6.41 5.48
CA ALA A 14 -20.27 -6.66 6.46
C ALA A 14 -18.91 -6.11 5.99
N ASP A 15 -18.57 -6.34 4.72
CA ASP A 15 -17.32 -5.84 4.11
C ASP A 15 -17.29 -4.31 3.97
N SER A 16 -18.45 -3.65 3.82
CA SER A 16 -18.52 -2.17 3.73
C SER A 16 -18.49 -1.47 5.08
N ALA A 17 -19.08 -2.05 6.13
CA ALA A 17 -19.02 -1.50 7.48
C ALA A 17 -17.60 -1.63 8.06
N GLN A 18 -16.98 -2.81 7.93
CA GLN A 18 -15.57 -3.01 8.33
C GLN A 18 -14.61 -2.11 7.53
N ALA A 19 -14.83 -1.88 6.24
CA ALA A 19 -13.95 -1.00 5.46
C ALA A 19 -14.02 0.49 5.87
N VAL A 20 -15.19 0.96 6.33
CA VAL A 20 -15.37 2.32 6.86
C VAL A 20 -14.71 2.40 8.23
N ASP A 21 -14.96 1.42 9.11
CA ASP A 21 -14.36 1.34 10.44
C ASP A 21 -12.83 1.23 10.38
N ASP A 22 -12.28 0.43 9.45
CA ASP A 22 -10.84 0.27 9.22
C ASP A 22 -10.19 1.54 8.66
N ALA A 23 -10.86 2.25 7.75
CA ALA A 23 -10.37 3.52 7.22
C ALA A 23 -10.30 4.59 8.32
N HIS A 24 -11.29 4.63 9.20
CA HIS A 24 -11.28 5.51 10.38
C HIS A 24 -10.18 5.09 11.37
N ALA A 25 -9.99 3.79 11.60
CA ALA A 25 -8.93 3.28 12.48
C ALA A 25 -7.52 3.66 11.99
N ILE A 26 -7.23 3.55 10.69
CA ILE A 26 -5.95 3.98 10.10
C ILE A 26 -5.74 5.48 10.28
N ALA A 27 -6.79 6.30 10.12
CA ALA A 27 -6.69 7.75 10.29
C ALA A 27 -6.45 8.14 11.76
N ILE A 28 -7.16 7.50 12.71
CA ILE A 28 -7.00 7.69 14.15
C ILE A 28 -5.59 7.28 14.58
N LEU A 29 -5.12 6.08 14.20
CA LEU A 29 -3.78 5.61 14.53
C LEU A 29 -2.70 6.57 13.99
N ARG A 30 -2.88 7.11 12.78
CA ARG A 30 -1.96 8.12 12.23
C ARG A 30 -1.91 9.39 13.08
N GLN A 31 -3.04 9.83 13.62
CA GLN A 31 -3.09 11.00 14.51
C GLN A 31 -2.42 10.68 15.85
N GLN A 32 -2.76 9.53 16.46
CA GLN A 32 -2.15 9.09 17.71
C GLN A 32 -0.63 8.96 17.60
N ILE A 33 -0.10 8.47 16.46
CA ILE A 33 1.34 8.42 16.19
C ILE A 33 1.93 9.83 16.10
N ARG A 34 1.25 10.80 15.47
CA ARG A 34 1.71 12.21 15.43
C ARG A 34 1.75 12.82 16.83
N ASP A 35 0.71 12.61 17.62
CA ASP A 35 0.61 13.16 18.97
C ASP A 35 1.68 12.55 19.89
N ALA A 36 1.88 11.23 19.80
CA ALA A 36 2.94 10.52 20.51
C ALA A 36 4.34 11.00 20.08
N ALA A 37 4.55 11.27 18.78
CA ALA A 37 5.81 11.84 18.29
C ALA A 37 6.07 13.24 18.84
N ALA A 38 5.04 14.10 18.91
CA ALA A 38 5.14 15.44 19.48
C ALA A 38 5.45 15.39 20.98
N ALA A 39 4.74 14.55 21.73
CA ALA A 39 4.99 14.33 23.15
C ALA A 39 6.42 13.82 23.41
N LEU A 40 6.89 12.86 22.60
CA LEU A 40 8.24 12.33 22.68
C LEU A 40 9.32 13.38 22.36
N ALA A 41 9.05 14.29 21.42
CA ALA A 41 9.93 15.42 21.14
C ALA A 41 9.99 16.39 22.32
N GLY A 42 8.89 16.60 23.04
CA GLY A 42 8.85 17.35 24.31
C GLY A 42 9.70 16.69 25.38
N ALA A 43 9.47 15.41 25.65
CA ALA A 43 10.22 14.64 26.65
C ALA A 43 11.73 14.61 26.37
N ARG A 44 12.15 14.55 25.09
CA ARG A 44 13.57 14.66 24.71
C ARG A 44 14.18 16.02 25.03
N ARG A 45 13.42 17.11 24.86
CA ARG A 45 13.89 18.45 25.21
C ARG A 45 14.07 18.58 26.72
N GLU A 46 13.11 18.11 27.50
CA GLU A 46 13.17 18.09 28.97
C GLU A 46 14.33 17.24 29.47
N LEU A 47 14.54 16.05 28.90
CA LEU A 47 15.71 15.22 29.18
C LEU A 47 17.02 15.97 28.88
N GLY A 48 17.08 16.70 27.76
CA GLY A 48 18.25 17.52 27.43
C GLY A 48 18.53 18.60 28.47
N VAL A 49 17.49 19.26 29.01
CA VAL A 49 17.62 20.23 30.11
C VAL A 49 18.13 19.55 31.37
N ALA A 50 17.58 18.39 31.74
CA ALA A 50 18.05 17.61 32.89
C ALA A 50 19.52 17.20 32.73
N MET A 51 19.92 16.68 31.57
CA MET A 51 21.32 16.34 31.30
C MET A 51 22.25 17.54 31.40
N ALA A 52 21.82 18.71 30.93
CA ALA A 52 22.61 19.94 31.02
C ALA A 52 22.79 20.40 32.48
N TYR A 53 21.74 20.30 33.30
CA TYR A 53 21.79 20.57 34.74
C TYR A 53 22.76 19.60 35.44
N HIS A 54 22.61 18.29 35.20
CA HIS A 54 23.51 17.27 35.75
C HIS A 54 24.99 17.56 35.39
N ALA A 55 25.25 17.92 34.14
CA ALA A 55 26.59 18.28 33.70
C ALA A 55 27.12 19.55 34.36
N ALA A 56 26.25 20.50 34.74
CA ALA A 56 26.63 21.69 35.50
C ALA A 56 27.02 21.34 36.94
N GLU A 57 26.25 20.49 37.61
CA GLU A 57 26.57 19.98 38.96
C GLU A 57 27.93 19.27 38.97
N LEU A 58 28.19 18.40 37.98
CA LEU A 58 29.50 17.74 37.87
C LEU A 58 30.65 18.73 37.63
N ARG A 59 30.41 19.86 36.95
CA ARG A 59 31.42 20.92 36.81
C ARG A 59 31.63 21.66 38.14
N ALA A 60 30.59 21.91 38.91
CA ALA A 60 30.68 22.53 40.23
C ALA A 60 31.52 21.66 41.18
N VAL A 61 31.25 20.35 41.23
CA VAL A 61 32.05 19.39 42.01
C VAL A 61 33.52 19.43 41.61
N ARG A 62 33.85 19.38 40.31
CA ARG A 62 35.24 19.47 39.85
C ARG A 62 35.89 20.81 40.22
N GLY A 63 35.11 21.88 40.25
CA GLY A 63 35.56 23.19 40.74
C GLY A 63 35.96 23.15 42.21
N LEU A 64 35.15 22.52 43.06
CA LEU A 64 35.47 22.28 44.47
C LEU A 64 36.72 21.42 44.62
N GLU A 65 36.83 20.32 43.88
CA GLU A 65 38.02 19.44 43.89
C GLU A 65 39.30 20.20 43.52
N SER A 66 39.25 21.03 42.48
CA SER A 66 40.39 21.87 42.09
C SER A 66 40.77 22.89 43.15
N ARG A 67 39.77 23.48 43.84
CA ARG A 67 40.01 24.47 44.90
C ARG A 67 40.61 23.80 46.14
N ILE A 68 40.08 22.64 46.54
CA ILE A 68 40.66 21.81 47.60
C ILE A 68 42.10 21.49 47.28
N ALA A 69 42.41 20.97 46.09
CA ALA A 69 43.79 20.65 45.70
C ALA A 69 44.74 21.85 45.78
N THR A 70 44.28 23.02 45.32
CA THR A 70 45.07 24.27 45.37
C THR A 70 45.39 24.69 46.80
N ILE A 71 44.39 24.64 47.69
CA ILE A 71 44.57 25.01 49.10
C ILE A 71 45.45 23.97 49.81
N SER A 72 45.25 22.69 49.54
CA SER A 72 46.07 21.60 50.09
C SER A 72 47.55 21.75 49.71
N ASP A 73 47.84 22.14 48.47
CA ASP A 73 49.21 22.41 48.01
C ASP A 73 49.83 23.63 48.71
N ALA A 74 49.06 24.69 48.91
CA ALA A 74 49.51 25.88 49.63
C ALA A 74 49.73 25.59 51.12
N ALA A 75 48.81 24.86 51.76
CA ALA A 75 48.89 24.45 53.16
C ALA A 75 50.14 23.60 53.41
N ARG A 76 50.41 22.63 52.53
CA ARG A 76 51.61 21.78 52.62
C ARG A 76 52.89 22.61 52.58
N LYS A 77 52.98 23.64 51.73
CA LYS A 77 54.14 24.55 51.69
C LYS A 77 54.27 25.35 52.98
N ALA A 78 53.16 25.90 53.50
CA ALA A 78 53.17 26.66 54.75
C ALA A 78 53.63 25.80 55.95
N LEU A 79 53.19 24.55 56.02
CA LEU A 79 53.62 23.59 57.05
C LEU A 79 55.11 23.25 56.95
N VAL A 80 55.66 23.10 55.74
CA VAL A 80 57.10 22.91 55.53
C VAL A 80 57.90 24.14 55.99
N ASP A 81 57.35 25.34 55.81
CA ASP A 81 57.94 26.60 56.28
C ASP A 81 57.73 26.84 57.79
N GLY A 82 57.14 25.89 58.53
CA GLY A 82 56.89 25.98 59.97
C GLY A 82 55.74 26.91 60.37
N ARG A 83 54.87 27.29 59.42
CA ARG A 83 53.67 28.11 59.68
C ARG A 83 52.45 27.24 59.97
N ASP A 84 52.44 26.65 61.15
CA ASP A 84 51.37 25.78 61.65
C ASP A 84 50.02 26.52 61.81
N ASP A 85 50.07 27.83 62.05
CA ASP A 85 48.89 28.71 62.10
C ASP A 85 48.14 28.72 60.75
N LEU A 86 48.85 28.97 59.65
CA LEU A 86 48.29 28.95 58.30
C LEU A 86 47.88 27.54 57.88
N GLY A 87 48.62 26.51 58.33
CA GLY A 87 48.24 25.12 58.13
C GLY A 87 46.91 24.77 58.79
N HIS A 88 46.68 25.24 60.02
CA HIS A 88 45.43 25.02 60.75
C HIS A 88 44.25 25.74 60.08
N GLU A 89 44.41 27.01 59.70
CA GLU A 89 43.38 27.74 58.96
C GLU A 89 43.02 27.07 57.63
N ALA A 90 44.03 26.60 56.89
CA ALA A 90 43.80 25.87 55.65
C ALA A 90 43.07 24.54 55.88
N ALA A 91 43.38 23.82 56.96
CA ALA A 91 42.68 22.58 57.31
C ALA A 91 41.18 22.82 57.59
N VAL A 92 40.84 23.89 58.32
CA VAL A 92 39.43 24.28 58.57
C VAL A 92 38.73 24.61 57.25
N LEU A 93 39.38 25.35 56.36
CA LEU A 93 38.81 25.70 55.05
C LEU A 93 38.62 24.47 54.15
N ILE A 94 39.62 23.57 54.11
CA ILE A 94 39.55 22.32 53.34
C ILE A 94 38.40 21.44 53.85
N ALA A 95 38.26 21.27 55.17
CA ALA A 95 37.18 20.47 55.75
C ALA A 95 35.80 20.97 55.31
N GLY A 96 35.57 22.29 55.34
CA GLY A 96 34.31 22.87 54.86
C GLY A 96 34.05 22.64 53.36
N LEU A 97 35.09 22.75 52.52
CA LEU A 97 34.98 22.48 51.09
C LEU A 97 34.77 20.99 50.79
N GLU A 98 35.36 20.09 51.57
CA GLU A 98 35.18 18.65 51.46
C GLU A 98 33.74 18.25 51.81
N ASP A 99 33.18 18.80 52.88
CA ASP A 99 31.77 18.59 53.25
C ASP A 99 30.83 19.06 52.14
N GLU A 100 31.06 20.25 51.58
CA GLU A 100 30.28 20.79 50.46
C GLU A 100 30.41 19.88 49.21
N ARG A 101 31.63 19.43 48.90
CA ARG A 101 31.90 18.53 47.77
C ARG A 101 31.16 17.21 47.93
N ILE A 102 31.16 16.63 49.13
CA ILE A 102 30.47 15.37 49.43
C ILE A 102 28.96 15.53 49.24
N ALA A 103 28.39 16.62 49.75
CA ALA A 103 26.97 16.92 49.59
C ALA A 103 26.58 17.08 48.11
N GLN A 104 27.32 17.89 47.35
CA GLN A 104 27.06 18.09 45.92
C GLN A 104 27.26 16.81 45.09
N GLN A 105 28.29 16.01 45.40
CA GLN A 105 28.53 14.74 44.73
C GLN A 105 27.40 13.73 44.98
N ALA A 106 26.87 13.69 46.21
CA ALA A 106 25.75 12.82 46.55
C ALA A 106 24.49 13.21 45.76
N GLU A 107 24.21 14.50 45.64
CA GLU A 107 23.08 15.01 44.86
C GLU A 107 23.26 14.73 43.36
N ALA A 108 24.44 15.00 42.80
CA ALA A 108 24.75 14.69 41.40
C ALA A 108 24.57 13.20 41.10
N THR A 109 24.96 12.31 42.02
CA THR A 109 24.81 10.85 41.86
C THR A 109 23.35 10.41 41.88
N ARG A 110 22.52 11.01 42.75
CA ARG A 110 21.07 10.76 42.75
C ARG A 110 20.44 11.20 41.44
N PHE A 111 20.77 12.40 41.00
CA PHE A 111 20.25 12.96 39.77
C PHE A 111 20.71 12.21 38.52
N ALA A 112 21.93 11.66 38.50
CA ALA A 112 22.41 10.77 37.45
C ALA A 112 21.47 9.56 37.26
N THR A 113 21.04 8.95 38.36
CA THR A 113 20.12 7.79 38.32
C THR A 113 18.77 8.16 37.71
N GLU A 114 18.27 9.36 38.00
CA GLU A 114 17.02 9.86 37.42
C GLU A 114 17.17 10.13 35.92
N VAL A 115 18.27 10.77 35.50
CA VAL A 115 18.59 11.01 34.09
C VAL A 115 18.71 9.71 33.30
N ASP A 116 19.35 8.69 33.86
CA ASP A 116 19.46 7.36 33.23
C ASP A 116 18.10 6.67 33.09
N GLY A 117 17.26 6.80 34.13
CA GLY A 117 15.88 6.33 34.12
C GLY A 117 15.05 6.99 33.01
N LEU A 118 15.11 8.32 32.92
CA LEU A 118 14.42 9.09 31.87
C LEU A 118 14.95 8.75 30.47
N THR A 119 16.27 8.62 30.31
CA THR A 119 16.91 8.21 29.05
C THR A 119 16.38 6.87 28.58
N SER A 120 16.29 5.89 29.49
CA SER A 120 15.76 4.56 29.20
C SER A 120 14.27 4.58 28.85
N GLN A 121 13.47 5.43 29.50
CA GLN A 121 12.05 5.62 29.16
C GLN A 121 11.87 6.24 27.77
N VAL A 122 12.63 7.30 27.48
CA VAL A 122 12.64 7.97 26.18
C VAL A 122 13.06 7.01 25.07
N ALA A 123 14.07 6.17 25.29
CA ALA A 123 14.48 5.14 24.32
C ALA A 123 13.38 4.11 24.06
N ARG A 124 12.71 3.61 25.12
CA ARG A 124 11.57 2.67 24.97
C ARG A 124 10.40 3.29 24.22
N ALA A 125 10.08 4.56 24.50
CA ALA A 125 9.03 5.29 23.80
C ALA A 125 9.36 5.46 22.29
N GLN A 126 10.62 5.76 21.96
CA GLN A 126 11.09 5.83 20.57
C GLN A 126 10.92 4.50 19.84
N TYR A 127 11.30 3.39 20.48
CA TYR A 127 11.15 2.06 19.90
C TYR A 127 9.67 1.76 19.61
N ARG A 128 8.78 1.98 20.59
CA ARG A 128 7.33 1.77 20.42
C ARG A 128 6.74 2.64 19.31
N LEU A 129 7.16 3.90 19.21
CA LEU A 129 6.70 4.80 18.16
C LEU A 129 7.10 4.30 16.76
N ARG A 130 8.35 3.83 16.60
CA ARG A 130 8.81 3.21 15.34
C ARG A 130 8.02 1.95 15.01
N ASP A 131 7.70 1.15 16.03
CA ASP A 131 6.91 -0.07 15.85
C ASP A 131 5.49 0.23 15.37
N LEU A 132 4.83 1.21 16.00
CA LEU A 132 3.51 1.70 15.57
C LEU A 132 3.53 2.26 14.15
N ASP A 133 4.56 3.01 13.77
CA ASP A 133 4.69 3.53 12.40
C ASP A 133 4.84 2.41 11.36
N ARG A 134 5.67 1.39 11.65
CA ARG A 134 5.77 0.20 10.80
C ARG A 134 4.44 -0.55 10.71
N GLY A 135 3.76 -0.73 11.84
CA GLY A 135 2.43 -1.33 11.90
C GLY A 135 1.40 -0.59 11.04
N LEU A 136 1.43 0.74 11.08
CA LEU A 136 0.59 1.60 10.24
C LEU A 136 0.91 1.42 8.74
N GLN A 137 2.18 1.35 8.36
CA GLN A 137 2.58 1.13 6.97
C GLN A 137 2.10 -0.23 6.45
N THR A 138 2.25 -1.29 7.24
CA THR A 138 1.74 -2.63 6.92
C THR A 138 0.22 -2.63 6.79
N ALA A 139 -0.50 -2.02 7.72
CA ALA A 139 -1.97 -1.92 7.66
C ALA A 139 -2.44 -1.20 6.38
N ARG A 140 -1.77 -0.11 5.99
CA ARG A 140 -2.05 0.61 4.74
C ARG A 140 -1.78 -0.22 3.50
N ALA A 141 -0.68 -0.97 3.48
CA ALA A 141 -0.36 -1.86 2.37
C ALA A 141 -1.41 -2.98 2.22
N THR A 142 -1.80 -3.62 3.32
CA THR A 142 -2.85 -4.64 3.34
C THR A 142 -4.18 -4.09 2.85
N GLU A 143 -4.59 -2.90 3.30
CA GLU A 143 -5.82 -2.25 2.86
C GLU A 143 -5.76 -1.88 1.36
N ALA A 144 -4.61 -1.43 0.85
CA ALA A 144 -4.42 -1.16 -0.56
C ALA A 144 -4.55 -2.43 -1.42
N VAL A 145 -3.95 -3.55 -1.00
CA VAL A 145 -4.07 -4.85 -1.66
C VAL A 145 -5.52 -5.35 -1.64
N ARG A 146 -6.22 -5.20 -0.51
CA ARG A 146 -7.63 -5.56 -0.38
C ARG A 146 -8.49 -4.75 -1.35
N ARG A 147 -8.33 -3.43 -1.40
CA ARG A 147 -9.04 -2.55 -2.36
C ARG A 147 -8.74 -2.92 -3.82
N ALA A 148 -7.49 -3.20 -4.15
CA ALA A 148 -7.10 -3.63 -5.50
C ALA A 148 -7.77 -4.96 -5.88
N THR A 149 -7.82 -5.93 -4.96
CA THR A 149 -8.49 -7.23 -5.16
C THR A 149 -9.99 -7.06 -5.39
N VAL A 150 -10.67 -6.22 -4.61
CA VAL A 150 -12.11 -5.94 -4.78
C VAL A 150 -12.36 -5.25 -6.14
N LYS A 151 -11.54 -4.27 -6.52
CA LYS A 151 -11.65 -3.59 -7.82
C LYS A 151 -11.44 -4.58 -8.98
N SER A 152 -10.41 -5.43 -8.90
CA SER A 152 -10.13 -6.45 -9.90
C SER A 152 -11.28 -7.44 -10.05
N ARG A 153 -11.83 -7.95 -8.94
CA ARG A 153 -13.01 -8.83 -8.95
C ARG A 153 -14.20 -8.15 -9.63
N ARG A 154 -14.47 -6.88 -9.33
CA ARG A 154 -15.54 -6.11 -9.96
C ARG A 154 -15.34 -5.97 -11.47
N VAL A 155 -14.12 -5.64 -11.90
CA VAL A 155 -13.78 -5.57 -13.34
C VAL A 155 -13.99 -6.92 -14.01
N MET A 156 -13.49 -8.01 -13.43
CA MET A 156 -13.67 -9.36 -13.97
C MET A 156 -15.15 -9.74 -14.08
N THR A 157 -15.97 -9.47 -13.07
CA THR A 157 -17.42 -9.73 -13.16
C THR A 157 -18.11 -8.94 -14.28
N THR A 158 -17.72 -7.69 -14.49
CA THR A 158 -18.28 -6.83 -15.56
C THR A 158 -17.76 -7.24 -16.95
N SER A 159 -16.50 -7.65 -17.06
CA SER A 159 -15.94 -8.16 -18.31
C SER A 159 -16.56 -9.49 -18.71
N THR A 160 -16.77 -10.42 -17.76
CA THR A 160 -17.45 -11.70 -18.04
C THR A 160 -18.89 -11.49 -18.50
N SER A 161 -19.64 -10.55 -17.91
CA SER A 161 -21.00 -10.24 -18.36
C SER A 161 -21.02 -9.61 -19.76
N ALA A 162 -20.10 -8.68 -20.05
CA ALA A 162 -19.98 -8.06 -21.37
C ALA A 162 -19.56 -9.06 -22.46
N LEU A 163 -18.67 -10.00 -22.13
CA LEU A 163 -18.28 -11.09 -23.03
C LEU A 163 -19.46 -12.04 -23.30
N GLY A 164 -20.23 -12.42 -22.28
CA GLY A 164 -21.43 -13.25 -22.45
C GLY A 164 -22.50 -12.58 -23.32
N GLU A 165 -22.71 -11.27 -23.16
CA GLU A 165 -23.61 -10.49 -24.03
C GLU A 165 -23.10 -10.40 -25.48
N ALA A 166 -21.79 -10.25 -25.66
CA ALA A 166 -21.17 -10.25 -26.99
C ALA A 166 -21.29 -11.62 -27.67
N GLU A 167 -21.06 -12.72 -26.94
CA GLU A 167 -21.24 -14.09 -27.43
C GLU A 167 -22.69 -14.39 -27.83
N SER A 168 -23.66 -13.97 -27.00
CA SER A 168 -25.09 -14.09 -27.33
C SER A 168 -25.45 -13.30 -28.58
N THR A 169 -24.88 -12.10 -28.75
CA THR A 169 -25.10 -11.26 -29.93
C THR A 169 -24.51 -11.90 -31.19
N LEU A 170 -23.31 -12.46 -31.11
CA LEU A 170 -22.67 -13.18 -32.21
C LEU A 170 -23.47 -14.43 -32.62
N ALA A 171 -23.99 -15.19 -31.65
CA ALA A 171 -24.83 -16.35 -31.92
C ALA A 171 -26.11 -15.96 -32.68
N ARG A 172 -26.78 -14.86 -32.28
CA ARG A 172 -27.96 -14.34 -33.00
C ARG A 172 -27.64 -13.91 -34.43
N LEU A 173 -26.49 -13.26 -34.64
CA LEU A 173 -26.10 -12.80 -35.97
C LEU A 173 -25.82 -13.99 -36.91
N ARG A 174 -25.15 -15.03 -36.41
CA ARG A 174 -24.90 -16.26 -37.16
C ARG A 174 -26.18 -17.00 -37.52
N SER A 175 -27.12 -17.13 -36.57
CA SER A 175 -28.43 -17.73 -36.84
C SER A 175 -29.15 -17.02 -37.98
N ARG A 176 -29.16 -15.68 -37.98
CA ARG A 176 -29.79 -14.90 -39.06
C ARG A 176 -29.11 -15.11 -40.41
N GLN A 177 -27.78 -15.16 -40.45
CA GLN A 177 -27.06 -15.42 -41.70
C GLN A 177 -27.39 -16.80 -42.27
N GLN A 178 -27.48 -17.80 -41.40
CA GLN A 178 -27.86 -19.15 -41.81
C GLN A 178 -29.31 -19.22 -42.28
N ASP A 179 -30.23 -18.54 -41.59
CA ASP A 179 -31.62 -18.40 -42.04
C ASP A 179 -31.71 -17.72 -43.42
N ASP A 180 -30.92 -16.67 -43.66
CA ASP A 180 -30.86 -15.96 -44.95
C ASP A 180 -30.27 -16.84 -46.07
N GLU A 181 -29.24 -17.64 -45.77
CA GLU A 181 -28.65 -18.62 -46.69
C GLU A 181 -29.67 -19.73 -47.04
N ASP A 182 -30.35 -20.28 -46.04
CA ASP A 182 -31.39 -21.32 -46.23
C ASP A 182 -32.56 -20.78 -47.08
N ILE A 183 -32.97 -19.52 -46.85
CA ILE A 183 -33.99 -18.83 -47.67
C ILE A 183 -33.49 -18.67 -49.11
N HIS A 184 -32.22 -18.28 -49.31
CA HIS A 184 -31.66 -18.09 -50.64
C HIS A 184 -31.57 -19.43 -51.41
N GLU A 185 -31.15 -20.51 -50.74
CA GLU A 185 -31.11 -21.85 -51.33
C GLU A 185 -32.53 -22.35 -51.69
N ALA A 186 -33.50 -22.13 -50.80
CA ALA A 186 -34.91 -22.45 -51.07
C ALA A 186 -35.46 -21.66 -52.28
N LEU A 187 -35.13 -20.38 -52.43
CA LEU A 187 -35.52 -19.59 -53.60
C LEU A 187 -34.83 -20.08 -54.88
N ALA A 188 -33.53 -20.38 -54.83
CA ALA A 188 -32.78 -20.89 -55.99
C ALA A 188 -33.32 -22.24 -56.48
N SER A 189 -33.70 -23.14 -55.57
CA SER A 189 -34.34 -24.41 -55.93
C SER A 189 -35.72 -24.21 -56.58
N LEU A 190 -36.55 -23.30 -56.06
CA LEU A 190 -37.83 -22.95 -56.68
C LEU A 190 -37.66 -22.35 -58.08
N GLU A 191 -36.65 -21.51 -58.30
CA GLU A 191 -36.32 -20.96 -59.62
C GLU A 191 -35.84 -22.05 -60.60
N ALA A 192 -35.01 -22.99 -60.13
CA ALA A 192 -34.57 -24.14 -60.91
C ALA A 192 -35.74 -25.07 -61.30
N ASP A 193 -36.66 -25.35 -60.37
CA ASP A 193 -37.88 -26.12 -60.63
C ASP A 193 -38.81 -25.39 -61.61
N ALA A 194 -38.94 -24.07 -61.49
CA ALA A 194 -39.71 -23.24 -62.42
C ALA A 194 -39.10 -23.28 -63.84
N ALA A 195 -37.77 -23.18 -63.96
CA ALA A 195 -37.06 -23.31 -65.23
C ALA A 195 -37.24 -24.70 -65.86
N GLY A 196 -37.09 -25.77 -65.07
CA GLY A 196 -37.33 -27.14 -65.50
C GLY A 196 -38.78 -27.38 -65.97
N SER A 197 -39.76 -26.83 -65.26
CA SER A 197 -41.18 -26.91 -65.65
C SER A 197 -41.51 -26.10 -66.91
N LEU A 198 -40.85 -24.96 -67.13
CA LEU A 198 -40.99 -24.17 -68.37
C LEU A 198 -40.36 -24.91 -69.54
N GLN A 199 -39.17 -25.50 -69.36
CA GLN A 199 -38.49 -26.30 -70.38
C GLN A 199 -39.32 -27.53 -70.77
N HIS A 200 -39.89 -28.22 -69.78
CA HIS A 200 -40.78 -29.34 -70.03
C HIS A 200 -42.07 -28.90 -70.75
N ARG A 201 -42.67 -27.76 -70.39
CA ARG A 201 -43.85 -27.23 -71.10
C ARG A 201 -43.55 -26.78 -72.53
N LEU A 202 -42.37 -26.23 -72.79
CA LEU A 202 -41.92 -25.84 -74.14
C LEU A 202 -41.65 -27.07 -75.03
N ALA A 203 -41.09 -28.14 -74.47
CA ALA A 203 -40.90 -29.42 -75.15
C ALA A 203 -42.24 -30.11 -75.49
N THR A 204 -43.19 -30.11 -74.55
CA THR A 204 -44.53 -30.68 -74.78
C THR A 204 -45.37 -29.82 -75.75
N ALA A 205 -45.09 -28.52 -75.86
CA ALA A 205 -45.73 -27.60 -76.80
C ALA A 205 -45.08 -27.56 -78.19
N GLY A 206 -44.06 -28.39 -78.47
CA GLY A 206 -43.51 -28.59 -79.81
C GLY A 206 -42.54 -27.51 -80.31
N TYR A 207 -41.93 -26.71 -79.43
CA TYR A 207 -40.90 -25.74 -79.81
C TYR A 207 -39.49 -26.31 -79.66
N ASP A 208 -39.18 -27.37 -80.41
CA ASP A 208 -37.79 -27.76 -80.68
C ASP A 208 -37.28 -27.02 -81.91
N ARG A 209 -36.17 -26.29 -81.75
CA ARG A 209 -35.45 -25.67 -82.86
C ARG A 209 -34.76 -26.80 -83.67
N PRO A 210 -34.87 -26.86 -85.00
CA PRO A 210 -34.38 -28.01 -85.76
C PRO A 210 -32.85 -28.09 -85.73
N ARG A 211 -32.33 -29.28 -85.44
CA ARG A 211 -30.94 -29.67 -85.71
C ARG A 211 -30.72 -29.60 -87.23
N THR A 212 -29.85 -28.72 -87.68
CA THR A 212 -29.30 -28.78 -89.04
C THR A 212 -28.29 -29.93 -89.09
N ASP A 213 -28.51 -30.90 -89.98
CA ASP A 213 -27.59 -32.02 -90.21
C ASP A 213 -26.33 -31.49 -90.93
N PRO A 214 -25.11 -31.70 -90.39
CA PRO A 214 -23.86 -31.32 -91.05
C PRO A 214 -23.67 -31.91 -92.46
N LYS A 215 -24.39 -33.00 -92.81
CA LYS A 215 -24.35 -33.59 -94.15
C LYS A 215 -25.05 -32.74 -95.22
N ASP A 216 -26.11 -32.02 -94.86
CA ASP A 216 -26.85 -31.16 -95.80
C ASP A 216 -26.05 -29.91 -96.18
N VAL A 217 -25.15 -29.46 -95.29
CA VAL A 217 -24.22 -28.35 -95.55
C VAL A 217 -23.07 -28.80 -96.47
N PHE A 218 -22.61 -30.05 -96.35
CA PHE A 218 -21.53 -30.60 -97.16
C PHE A 218 -21.95 -30.83 -98.62
N GLU A 219 -23.13 -31.40 -98.85
CA GLU A 219 -23.69 -31.60 -100.21
C GLU A 219 -23.94 -30.28 -100.94
N ARG A 220 -24.38 -29.23 -100.21
CA ARG A 220 -24.59 -27.90 -100.79
C ARG A 220 -23.30 -27.20 -101.24
N LEU A 221 -22.18 -27.44 -100.55
CA LEU A 221 -20.86 -26.93 -100.94
C LEU A 221 -20.28 -27.68 -102.15
N LYS A 222 -20.63 -28.95 -102.31
CA LYS A 222 -20.22 -29.79 -103.45
C LYS A 222 -20.93 -29.44 -104.76
N ALA A 223 -22.16 -28.92 -104.70
CA ALA A 223 -22.94 -28.55 -105.88
C ALA A 223 -22.61 -27.15 -106.46
N LEU A 224 -21.69 -26.41 -105.81
CA LEU A 224 -21.21 -25.09 -106.24
C LEU A 224 -19.74 -25.11 -106.71
N ALA A 225 -19.16 -26.30 -106.89
CA ALA A 225 -17.79 -26.53 -107.37
C ALA A 225 -17.76 -27.52 -108.55
#